data_AF-A0A554XHF6-F1
#
_entry.id   AF-A0A554XHF6-F1
#
_cell.length_a   1.000
_cell.length_b   1.000
_cell.length_c   1.000
_cell.angle_alpha   90.00
_cell.angle_beta   90.00
_cell.angle_gamma   90.00
#
_symmetry.space_group_name_H-M   'P 1'
#
loop_
_entity.id
_entity.type
_entity.pdbx_description
1 polymer ?
#
loop_
_entity_poly.entity_id
_entity_poly.type
_entity_poly.pdbx_seq_one_letter_code
_entity_poly.pdbx_strand_id
1 'polypeptide(L)'
;MRQWLQMRIDNKNRNLTDLTERIVNAMRGFKEAFKAETVEMDASLAALPEYERMLEGLQRDDLPRFEARFKELLNVNTINEIAQFNAQLNRGRERIKERVERINLSLQAIDYNPGRYITLVASPSPDAEIREFQQALRACTEGTLTGSADETYSEAKFLQVKAIIDRFRGREGLLDIDRRWATKVIDVRNWFLFSASERWRADGAEHEHYSDSGGKSGGQKEKLAYTVLAASLAYQFGLEWGAVRSRSFRFVVIDEAFGRGSDESARYGLRLFQQLNLQLLIVTPLQKIHIIEPYVASVGFVHNEGGRDSRLRCLSIEAYQAQKAANATAGMGTPP
;
A
#
# COMPACT_ATOMS: atom_id res chain seq x y z
N MET A 1 51.17 39.69 56.16
CA MET A 1 49.98 38.98 56.70
C MET A 1 48.65 39.60 56.26
N ARG A 2 48.42 40.92 56.42
CA ARG A 2 47.17 41.61 56.05
C ARG A 2 46.83 41.55 54.55
N GLN A 3 47.81 41.74 53.66
CA GLN A 3 47.61 41.62 52.20
C GLN A 3 47.22 40.21 51.73
N TRP A 4 47.76 39.16 52.35
CA TRP A 4 47.41 37.78 52.01
C TRP A 4 45.98 37.41 52.44
N LEU A 5 45.56 37.86 53.63
CA LEU A 5 44.18 37.71 54.09
C LEU A 5 43.21 38.51 53.19
N GLN A 6 43.60 39.72 52.78
CA GLN A 6 42.80 40.54 51.87
C GLN A 6 42.62 39.86 50.51
N MET A 7 43.70 39.38 49.88
CA MET A 7 43.59 38.63 48.60
C MET A 7 42.70 37.38 48.72
N ARG A 8 42.75 36.68 49.86
CA ARG A 8 41.93 35.48 50.08
C ARG A 8 40.44 35.82 50.27
N ILE A 9 40.13 36.94 50.91
CA ILE A 9 38.78 37.50 51.02
C ILE A 9 38.28 37.93 49.63
N ASP A 10 39.09 38.67 48.87
CA ASP A 10 38.73 39.15 47.55
C ASP A 10 38.45 37.99 46.58
N ASN A 11 39.25 36.92 46.64
CA ASN A 11 39.04 35.72 45.82
C ASN A 11 37.78 34.93 46.23
N LYS A 12 37.48 34.88 47.53
CA LYS A 12 36.22 34.28 48.04
C LYS A 12 35.00 35.11 47.63
N ASN A 13 35.10 36.43 47.64
CA ASN A 13 34.04 37.32 47.20
C ASN A 13 33.77 37.19 45.71
N ARG A 14 34.81 37.10 44.86
CA ARG A 14 34.63 36.84 43.42
C ARG A 14 33.89 35.52 43.16
N ASN A 15 34.31 34.44 43.81
CA ASN A 15 33.63 33.16 43.69
C ASN A 15 32.17 33.21 44.15
N LEU A 16 31.86 33.98 45.19
CA LEU A 16 30.49 34.20 45.66
C LEU A 16 29.65 34.94 44.62
N THR A 17 30.19 35.99 44.00
CA THR A 17 29.50 36.75 42.95
C THR A 17 29.24 35.87 41.73
N ASP A 18 30.24 35.11 41.27
CA ASP A 18 30.10 34.23 40.10
C ASP A 18 29.04 33.13 40.32
N LEU A 19 29.00 32.54 41.52
CA LEU A 19 27.98 31.55 41.88
C LEU A 19 26.58 32.18 41.96
N THR A 20 26.49 33.38 42.53
CA THR A 20 25.25 34.14 42.62
C THR A 20 24.67 34.41 41.23
N GLU A 21 25.49 34.90 40.31
CA GLU A 21 25.07 35.17 38.93
C GLU A 21 24.62 33.89 38.21
N ARG A 22 25.33 32.78 38.39
CA ARG A 22 24.93 31.48 37.80
C ARG A 22 23.57 31.01 38.31
N ILE A 23 23.32 31.12 39.62
CA ILE A 23 22.05 30.72 40.23
C ILE A 23 20.90 31.60 39.71
N VAL A 24 21.08 32.92 39.72
CA VAL A 24 20.07 33.87 39.25
C VAL A 24 19.78 33.69 37.75
N ASN A 25 20.79 33.43 36.92
CA ASN A 25 20.61 33.14 35.51
C ASN A 25 19.83 31.83 35.28
N ALA A 26 20.10 30.78 36.07
CA ALA A 26 19.33 29.54 36.00
C ALA A 26 17.87 29.75 36.41
N MET A 27 17.61 30.51 37.49
CA MET A 27 16.25 30.88 37.92
C MET A 27 15.50 31.67 36.84
N ARG A 28 16.19 32.61 36.17
CA ARG A 28 15.61 33.40 35.08
C ARG A 28 15.26 32.52 33.87
N GLY A 29 16.16 31.62 33.47
CA GLY A 29 15.90 30.67 32.39
C GLY A 29 14.71 29.74 32.70
N PHE A 30 14.59 29.29 33.95
CA PHE A 30 13.45 28.50 34.40
C PHE A 30 12.13 29.29 34.35
N LYS A 31 12.11 30.55 34.83
CA LYS A 31 10.93 31.42 34.72
C LYS A 31 10.49 31.64 33.28
N GLU A 32 11.43 31.79 32.34
CA GLU A 32 11.08 31.99 30.94
C GLU A 32 10.46 30.73 30.31
N ALA A 33 10.94 29.55 30.67
CA ALA A 33 10.41 28.28 30.19
C ALA A 33 9.03 27.94 30.80
N PHE A 34 8.81 28.30 32.07
CA PHE A 34 7.62 27.93 32.84
C PHE A 34 6.91 29.17 33.42
N LYS A 35 6.49 30.08 32.53
CA LYS A 35 5.90 31.37 32.91
C LYS A 35 4.60 31.25 33.70
N ALA A 36 3.80 30.21 33.45
CA ALA A 36 2.49 30.05 34.09
C ALA A 36 2.63 29.57 35.55
N GLU A 37 3.66 28.79 35.84
CA GLU A 37 3.90 28.14 37.14
C GLU A 37 4.77 29.00 38.07
N THR A 38 5.47 30.00 37.54
CA THR A 38 6.45 30.83 38.27
C THR A 38 6.05 32.30 38.41
N VAL A 39 4.76 32.61 38.24
CA VAL A 39 4.24 33.99 38.26
C VAL A 39 4.60 34.73 39.55
N GLU A 40 4.52 34.06 40.69
CA GLU A 40 4.79 34.67 42.01
C GLU A 40 6.23 34.51 42.51
N MET A 41 7.09 33.80 41.77
CA MET A 41 8.47 33.55 42.19
C MET A 41 9.41 34.64 41.69
N ASP A 42 10.34 35.10 42.52
CA ASP A 42 11.36 36.06 42.10
C ASP A 42 12.66 35.39 41.62
N ALA A 43 13.39 36.02 40.71
CA ALA A 43 14.69 35.53 40.23
C ALA A 43 15.82 36.15 41.08
N SER A 44 15.80 35.86 42.38
CA SER A 44 16.78 36.38 43.35
C SER A 44 17.22 35.29 44.33
N LEU A 45 18.41 35.46 44.92
CA LEU A 45 18.94 34.55 45.94
C LEU A 45 18.02 34.39 47.15
N ALA A 46 17.20 35.40 47.45
CA ALA A 46 16.25 35.35 48.56
C ALA A 46 15.09 34.38 48.28
N ALA A 47 14.77 34.13 47.00
CA ALA A 47 13.72 33.20 46.58
C ALA A 47 14.20 31.74 46.53
N LEU A 48 15.47 31.45 46.82
CA LEU A 48 16.03 30.09 46.80
C LEU A 48 15.21 29.06 47.60
N PRO A 49 14.69 29.38 48.81
CA PRO A 49 13.82 28.46 49.55
C PRO A 49 12.46 28.19 48.90
N GLU A 50 11.99 29.06 48.00
CA GLU A 50 10.77 28.84 47.21
C GLU A 50 11.03 27.82 46.10
N TYR A 51 12.19 27.91 45.42
CA TYR A 51 12.62 26.93 44.43
C TYR A 51 12.92 25.56 45.06
N GLU A 52 13.52 25.51 46.25
CA GLU A 52 13.75 24.26 46.98
C GLU A 52 12.43 23.59 47.37
N ARG A 53 11.45 24.36 47.89
CA ARG A 53 10.10 23.83 48.19
C ARG A 53 9.38 23.34 46.94
N MET A 54 9.50 24.05 45.82
CA MET A 54 8.93 23.61 44.55
C MET A 54 9.58 22.31 44.07
N LEU A 55 10.91 22.21 44.18
CA LEU A 55 11.65 20.99 43.83
C LEU A 55 11.24 19.81 44.72
N GLU A 56 11.15 20.01 46.03
CA GLU A 56 10.69 18.97 46.97
C GLU A 56 9.25 18.55 46.68
N GLY A 57 8.36 19.49 46.39
CA GLY A 57 6.98 19.20 45.99
C GLY A 57 6.91 18.39 44.69
N LEU A 58 7.69 18.78 43.68
CA LEU A 58 7.79 18.05 42.42
C LEU A 58 8.36 16.64 42.62
N GLN A 59 9.42 16.48 43.43
CA GLN A 59 10.06 15.19 43.68
C GLN A 59 9.18 14.26 44.52
N ARG A 60 8.43 14.79 45.48
CA ARG A 60 7.64 13.99 46.43
C ARG A 60 6.24 13.67 45.91
N ASP A 61 5.54 14.67 45.38
CA ASP A 61 4.09 14.57 45.20
C ASP A 61 3.68 14.38 43.73
N ASP A 62 4.36 15.04 42.78
CA ASP A 62 3.91 15.07 41.39
C ASP A 62 4.70 14.15 40.45
N LEU A 63 6.03 14.14 40.49
CA LEU A 63 6.85 13.38 39.54
C LEU A 63 6.60 11.87 39.63
N PRO A 64 6.57 11.22 40.82
CA PRO A 64 6.31 9.78 40.91
C PRO A 64 4.89 9.42 40.45
N ARG A 65 3.91 10.29 40.73
CA ARG A 65 2.51 10.11 40.31
C ARG A 65 2.36 10.24 38.80
N PHE A 66 2.99 11.26 38.20
CA PHE A 66 2.98 11.45 36.76
C PHE A 66 3.72 10.32 36.03
N GLU A 67 4.84 9.84 36.57
CA GLU A 67 5.55 8.68 36.04
C GLU A 67 4.67 7.43 36.09
N ALA A 68 4.01 7.15 37.21
CA ALA A 68 3.10 6.01 37.35
C ALA A 68 1.90 6.10 36.40
N ARG A 69 1.26 7.27 36.30
CA ARG A 69 0.13 7.51 35.38
C ARG A 69 0.56 7.44 33.91
N PHE A 70 1.75 7.94 33.59
CA PHE A 70 2.33 7.83 32.25
C PHE A 70 2.64 6.37 31.90
N LYS A 71 3.21 5.60 32.84
CA LYS A 71 3.42 4.15 32.70
C LYS A 71 2.11 3.40 32.47
N GLU A 72 1.04 3.74 33.21
CA GLU A 72 -0.28 3.12 33.03
C GLU A 72 -0.87 3.42 31.64
N LEU A 73 -0.90 4.69 31.24
CA LEU A 73 -1.38 5.11 29.92
C LEU A 73 -0.56 4.47 28.79
N LEU A 74 0.75 4.30 29.00
CA LEU A 74 1.66 3.68 28.04
C LEU A 74 1.44 2.19 27.88
N ASN A 75 1.45 1.47 28.99
CA ASN A 75 1.39 0.02 29.00
C ASN A 75 0.02 -0.49 28.56
N VAL A 76 -1.06 0.22 28.91
CA VAL A 76 -2.42 -0.30 28.71
C VAL A 76 -3.02 0.14 27.38
N ASN A 77 -2.81 1.36 26.91
CA ASN A 77 -3.49 1.85 25.70
C ASN A 77 -2.60 1.83 24.46
N THR A 78 -1.46 2.52 24.46
CA THR A 78 -0.72 2.78 23.22
C THR A 78 -0.07 1.53 22.63
N ILE A 79 0.53 0.66 23.47
CA ILE A 79 1.18 -0.57 22.99
C ILE A 79 0.14 -1.54 22.44
N ASN A 80 -1.00 -1.67 23.12
CA ASN A 80 -2.11 -2.53 22.68
C ASN A 80 -2.71 -2.03 21.35
N GLU A 81 -2.86 -0.72 21.17
CA GLU A 81 -3.33 -0.13 19.92
C GLU A 81 -2.37 -0.42 18.75
N ILE A 82 -1.05 -0.27 18.94
CA ILE A 82 -0.07 -0.62 17.90
C ILE A 82 -0.08 -2.12 17.60
N ALA A 83 -0.23 -2.98 18.60
CA ALA A 83 -0.36 -4.41 18.40
C ALA A 83 -1.61 -4.76 17.58
N GLN A 84 -2.76 -4.16 17.90
CA GLN A 84 -3.99 -4.32 17.14
C GLN A 84 -3.86 -3.80 15.70
N PHE A 85 -3.19 -2.67 15.51
CA PHE A 85 -2.91 -2.09 14.21
C PHE A 85 -2.04 -3.03 13.36
N ASN A 86 -0.93 -3.53 13.91
CA ASN A 86 -0.07 -4.51 13.25
C ASN A 86 -0.87 -5.79 12.89
N ALA A 87 -1.72 -6.28 13.80
CA ALA A 87 -2.59 -7.41 13.53
C ALA A 87 -3.61 -7.14 12.40
N GLN A 88 -4.13 -5.91 12.27
CA GLN A 88 -5.03 -5.53 11.18
C GLN A 88 -4.31 -5.49 9.82
N LEU A 89 -3.08 -4.97 9.77
CA LEU A 89 -2.25 -4.98 8.56
C LEU A 89 -1.91 -6.42 8.14
N ASN A 90 -1.51 -7.27 9.09
CA ASN A 90 -1.22 -8.68 8.81
C ASN A 90 -2.48 -9.44 8.34
N ARG A 91 -3.67 -9.16 8.89
CA ARG A 91 -4.94 -9.68 8.35
C ARG A 91 -5.21 -9.20 6.92
N GLY A 92 -4.82 -7.98 6.57
CA GLY A 92 -4.86 -7.49 5.18
C GLY A 92 -3.91 -8.27 4.27
N ARG A 93 -2.67 -8.49 4.73
CA ARG A 93 -1.64 -9.26 4.04
C ARG A 93 -2.08 -10.70 3.75
N GLU A 94 -2.62 -11.40 4.75
CA GLU A 94 -3.07 -12.79 4.57
C GLU A 94 -4.29 -12.88 3.63
N ARG A 95 -5.25 -11.95 3.73
CA ARG A 95 -6.37 -11.88 2.76
C ARG A 95 -5.91 -11.74 1.30
N ILE A 96 -4.83 -10.99 1.06
CA ILE A 96 -4.24 -10.86 -0.28
C ILE A 96 -3.68 -12.22 -0.74
N LYS A 97 -2.90 -12.89 0.10
CA LYS A 97 -2.33 -14.21 -0.22
C LYS A 97 -3.41 -15.26 -0.52
N GLU A 98 -4.40 -15.38 0.36
CA GLU A 98 -5.54 -16.29 0.16
C GLU A 98 -6.28 -16.01 -1.15
N ARG A 99 -6.43 -14.73 -1.50
CA ARG A 99 -7.08 -14.34 -2.76
C ARG A 99 -6.22 -14.70 -3.98
N VAL A 100 -4.91 -14.51 -3.91
CA VAL A 100 -3.97 -14.94 -4.97
C VAL A 100 -4.01 -16.45 -5.14
N GLU A 101 -3.99 -17.22 -4.06
CA GLU A 101 -4.11 -18.67 -4.08
C GLU A 101 -5.41 -19.12 -4.75
N ARG A 102 -6.55 -18.50 -4.40
CA ARG A 102 -7.84 -18.80 -5.05
C ARG A 102 -7.85 -18.45 -6.54
N ILE A 103 -7.24 -17.34 -6.95
CA ILE A 103 -7.12 -16.99 -8.37
C ILE A 103 -6.23 -18.01 -9.09
N ASN A 104 -5.16 -18.48 -8.44
CA ASN A 104 -4.27 -19.50 -8.99
C ASN A 104 -4.97 -20.84 -9.22
N LEU A 105 -5.93 -21.23 -8.38
CA LEU A 105 -6.76 -22.42 -8.62
C LEU A 105 -7.54 -22.29 -9.94
N SER A 106 -8.13 -21.11 -10.21
CA SER A 106 -8.81 -20.84 -11.47
C SER A 106 -7.85 -20.77 -12.66
N LEU A 107 -6.66 -20.20 -12.48
CA LEU A 107 -5.64 -20.11 -13.53
C LEU A 107 -5.08 -21.47 -13.93
N GLN A 108 -4.97 -22.42 -12.99
CA GLN A 108 -4.52 -23.78 -13.29
C GLN A 108 -5.46 -24.50 -14.27
N ALA A 109 -6.77 -24.21 -14.24
CA ALA A 109 -7.73 -24.79 -15.18
C ALA A 109 -7.58 -24.24 -16.62
N ILE A 110 -6.92 -23.10 -16.78
CA ILE A 110 -6.74 -22.44 -18.07
C ILE A 110 -5.43 -22.91 -18.72
N ASP A 111 -5.52 -23.43 -19.93
CA ASP A 111 -4.33 -23.69 -20.74
C ASP A 111 -3.83 -22.39 -21.36
N TYR A 112 -2.73 -21.86 -20.83
CA TYR A 112 -2.05 -20.69 -21.40
C TYR A 112 -1.35 -21.06 -22.70
N ASN A 113 -0.69 -22.21 -22.70
CA ASN A 113 -0.17 -22.90 -23.87
C ASN A 113 -0.43 -24.41 -23.68
N PRO A 114 -0.38 -25.24 -24.74
CA PRO A 114 -0.55 -26.68 -24.57
C PRO A 114 0.38 -27.24 -23.48
N GLY A 115 -0.21 -27.85 -22.45
CA GLY A 115 0.50 -28.41 -21.31
C GLY A 115 1.09 -27.41 -20.31
N ARG A 116 0.76 -26.11 -20.40
CA ARG A 116 1.29 -25.05 -19.54
C ARG A 116 0.20 -24.12 -19.00
N TYR A 117 0.38 -23.66 -17.77
CA TYR A 117 -0.54 -22.77 -17.07
C TYR A 117 0.20 -21.60 -16.41
N ILE A 118 -0.55 -20.56 -16.03
CA ILE A 118 0.00 -19.39 -15.34
C ILE A 118 -0.24 -19.51 -13.83
N THR A 119 0.76 -19.13 -13.04
CA THR A 119 0.66 -18.93 -11.59
C THR A 119 1.04 -17.49 -11.26
N LEU A 120 0.18 -16.77 -10.56
CA LEU A 120 0.50 -15.50 -9.94
C LEU A 120 1.37 -15.73 -8.70
N VAL A 121 2.46 -14.99 -8.61
CA VAL A 121 3.42 -15.03 -7.51
C VAL A 121 3.35 -13.69 -6.77
N ALA A 122 3.10 -13.74 -5.46
CA ALA A 122 3.08 -12.59 -4.58
C ALA A 122 4.35 -12.60 -3.71
N SER A 123 5.42 -12.00 -4.23
CA SER A 123 6.71 -11.93 -3.53
C SER A 123 6.75 -10.73 -2.57
N PRO A 124 7.55 -10.76 -1.49
CA PRO A 124 7.75 -9.58 -0.65
C PRO A 124 8.30 -8.40 -1.45
N SER A 125 7.79 -7.20 -1.18
CA SER A 125 8.28 -5.98 -1.83
C SER A 125 9.76 -5.72 -1.50
N PRO A 126 10.59 -5.33 -2.49
CA PRO A 126 11.99 -4.98 -2.27
C PRO A 126 12.17 -3.61 -1.61
N ASP A 127 11.09 -2.83 -1.50
CA ASP A 127 11.10 -1.46 -0.99
C ASP A 127 11.66 -1.39 0.45
N ALA A 128 12.67 -0.56 0.65
CA ALA A 128 13.35 -0.41 1.94
C ALA A 128 12.41 0.19 3.00
N GLU A 129 11.62 1.20 2.66
CA GLU A 129 10.75 1.89 3.63
C GLU A 129 9.67 0.95 4.18
N ILE A 130 9.16 0.05 3.33
CA ILE A 130 8.18 -0.95 3.74
C ILE A 130 8.81 -2.00 4.63
N ARG A 131 10.01 -2.49 4.29
CA ARG A 131 10.74 -3.46 5.13
C ARG A 131 11.09 -2.90 6.49
N GLU A 132 11.61 -1.67 6.54
CA GLU A 132 11.93 -0.96 7.78
C GLU A 132 10.69 -0.75 8.64
N PHE A 133 9.56 -0.33 8.05
CA PHE A 133 8.30 -0.17 8.77
C PHE A 133 7.80 -1.49 9.36
N GLN A 134 7.84 -2.59 8.59
CA GLN A 134 7.45 -3.91 9.10
C GLN A 134 8.35 -4.38 10.25
N GLN A 135 9.66 -4.13 10.16
CA GLN A 135 10.59 -4.45 11.24
C GLN A 135 10.31 -3.61 12.49
N ALA A 136 10.06 -2.30 12.33
CA ALA A 136 9.72 -1.42 13.43
C ALA A 136 8.43 -1.86 14.14
N LEU A 137 7.37 -2.23 13.39
CA LEU A 137 6.14 -2.76 13.97
C LEU A 137 6.35 -4.09 14.71
N ARG A 138 7.21 -4.98 14.20
CA ARG A 138 7.54 -6.24 14.89
C ARG A 138 8.30 -5.97 16.18
N ALA A 139 9.33 -5.12 16.15
CA ALA A 139 10.07 -4.73 17.34
C ALA A 139 9.17 -4.13 18.43
N CYS A 140 8.17 -3.33 18.04
CA CYS A 140 7.19 -2.76 18.98
C CYS A 140 6.23 -3.80 19.58
N THR A 141 6.02 -4.94 18.91
CA THR A 141 5.03 -5.97 19.31
C THR A 141 5.66 -7.23 19.90
N GLU A 142 6.96 -7.45 19.70
CA GLU A 142 7.73 -8.50 20.33
C GLU A 142 7.79 -8.31 21.85
N GLY A 143 7.54 -9.37 22.62
CA GLY A 143 7.62 -9.38 24.09
C GLY A 143 6.46 -8.70 24.84
N THR A 144 5.44 -8.17 24.16
CA THR A 144 4.21 -7.68 24.83
C THR A 144 3.35 -8.84 25.34
N LEU A 145 3.50 -10.03 24.75
CA LEU A 145 2.79 -11.26 25.14
C LEU A 145 3.46 -12.04 26.29
N THR A 146 4.73 -11.76 26.62
CA THR A 146 5.51 -12.58 27.56
C THR A 146 5.56 -12.03 28.99
N GLY A 147 4.91 -10.91 29.28
CA GLY A 147 4.66 -10.44 30.66
C GLY A 147 5.90 -10.11 31.50
N SER A 148 7.08 -9.96 30.90
CA SER A 148 8.31 -9.60 31.63
C SER A 148 8.30 -8.10 31.96
N ALA A 149 8.02 -7.80 33.23
CA ALA A 149 7.94 -6.47 33.82
C ALA A 149 9.31 -5.85 34.12
N ASP A 150 10.18 -5.70 33.11
CA ASP A 150 11.40 -4.89 33.25
C ASP A 150 11.12 -3.44 32.83
N GLU A 151 11.31 -2.50 33.76
CA GLU A 151 10.97 -1.08 33.56
C GLU A 151 11.71 -0.46 32.37
N THR A 152 12.99 -0.79 32.18
CA THR A 152 13.83 -0.33 31.06
C THR A 152 13.32 -0.82 29.70
N TYR A 153 12.65 -1.98 29.67
CA TYR A 153 12.09 -2.55 28.45
C TYR A 153 10.83 -1.81 27.98
N SER A 154 10.09 -1.19 28.91
CA SER A 154 8.88 -0.42 28.61
C SER A 154 9.18 0.93 27.95
N GLU A 155 10.24 1.61 28.38
CA GLU A 155 10.63 2.92 27.85
C GLU A 155 11.24 2.83 26.44
N ALA A 156 12.12 1.86 26.20
CA ALA A 156 12.70 1.65 24.88
C ALA A 156 11.62 1.37 23.82
N LYS A 157 10.60 0.57 24.19
CA LYS A 157 9.42 0.32 23.34
C LYS A 157 8.59 1.58 23.12
N PHE A 158 8.39 2.38 24.17
CA PHE A 158 7.70 3.66 24.03
C PHE A 158 8.37 4.55 22.99
N LEU A 159 9.70 4.71 23.05
CA LEU A 159 10.43 5.54 22.09
C LEU A 159 10.27 5.02 20.65
N GLN A 160 10.24 3.70 20.45
CA GLN A 160 9.97 3.10 19.15
C GLN A 160 8.55 3.39 18.65
N VAL A 161 7.54 3.18 19.50
CA VAL A 161 6.13 3.46 19.21
C VAL A 161 5.92 4.95 18.91
N LYS A 162 6.49 5.83 19.73
CA LYS A 162 6.48 7.28 19.57
C LYS A 162 7.10 7.68 18.23
N ALA A 163 8.23 7.10 17.85
CA ALA A 163 8.86 7.42 16.56
C ALA A 163 7.97 7.11 15.36
N ILE A 164 7.22 6.00 15.41
CA ILE A 164 6.24 5.64 14.36
C ILE A 164 5.07 6.64 14.35
N ILE A 165 4.50 6.94 15.52
CA ILE A 165 3.36 7.86 15.64
C ILE A 165 3.74 9.28 15.23
N ASP A 166 4.90 9.78 15.67
CA ASP A 166 5.40 11.11 15.30
C ASP A 166 5.58 11.22 13.79
N ARG A 167 6.10 10.16 13.14
CA ARG A 167 6.20 10.10 11.69
C ARG A 167 4.83 10.04 11.01
N PHE A 168 3.83 9.36 11.58
CA PHE A 168 2.46 9.39 11.05
C PHE A 168 1.77 10.75 11.20
N ARG A 169 2.02 11.47 12.30
CA ARG A 169 1.51 12.84 12.50
C ARG A 169 2.20 13.84 11.57
N GLY A 170 3.40 13.49 11.12
CA GLY A 170 4.23 14.29 10.24
C GLY A 170 5.14 15.21 11.05
N ARG A 171 6.45 15.03 10.86
CA ARG A 171 7.47 15.79 11.58
C ARG A 171 7.58 17.21 11.02
N GLU A 172 7.96 18.17 11.88
CA GLU A 172 8.16 19.56 11.46
C GLU A 172 9.17 19.65 10.31
N GLY A 173 8.80 20.37 9.26
CA GLY A 173 9.61 20.49 8.03
C GLY A 173 9.58 19.28 7.08
N LEU A 174 8.88 18.19 7.41
CA LEU A 174 8.85 16.94 6.63
C LEU A 174 7.42 16.41 6.32
N LEU A 175 6.39 17.23 6.54
CA LEU A 175 4.96 16.84 6.42
C LEU A 175 4.61 16.10 5.13
N ASP A 176 5.03 16.60 3.96
CA ASP A 176 4.70 15.99 2.67
C ASP A 176 5.37 14.63 2.46
N ILE A 177 6.62 14.50 2.91
CA ILE A 177 7.40 13.26 2.81
C ILE A 177 6.79 12.21 3.74
N ASP A 178 6.49 12.59 4.98
CA ASP A 178 5.91 11.71 5.99
C ASP A 178 4.48 11.26 5.60
N ARG A 179 3.69 12.14 4.98
CA ARG A 179 2.35 11.78 4.46
C ARG A 179 2.43 10.77 3.32
N ARG A 180 3.37 10.96 2.37
CA ARG A 180 3.59 10.00 1.27
C ARG A 180 4.07 8.66 1.80
N TRP A 181 5.02 8.69 2.73
CA TRP A 181 5.50 7.50 3.42
C TRP A 181 4.36 6.76 4.13
N ALA A 182 3.55 7.45 4.93
CA ALA A 182 2.43 6.86 5.66
C ALA A 182 1.44 6.18 4.71
N THR A 183 1.04 6.88 3.64
CA THR A 183 0.14 6.34 2.62
C THR A 183 0.71 5.07 1.98
N LYS A 184 2.03 5.06 1.72
CA LYS A 184 2.74 3.95 1.10
C LYS A 184 2.84 2.73 2.01
N VAL A 185 3.28 2.91 3.26
CA VAL A 185 3.56 1.79 4.17
C VAL A 185 2.31 1.19 4.82
N ILE A 186 1.24 1.97 4.99
CA ILE A 186 -0.04 1.50 5.53
C ILE A 186 -0.81 0.67 4.50
N ASP A 187 -0.63 0.95 3.21
CA ASP A 187 -1.24 0.16 2.15
C ASP A 187 -0.52 -1.18 1.95
N VAL A 188 -1.12 -2.24 2.50
CA VAL A 188 -0.62 -3.62 2.41
C VAL A 188 -0.45 -4.13 0.98
N ARG A 189 -1.05 -3.49 -0.03
CA ARG A 189 -0.84 -3.86 -1.44
C ARG A 189 0.60 -3.59 -1.86
N ASN A 190 1.21 -2.53 -1.35
CA ASN A 190 2.60 -2.17 -1.64
C ASN A 190 3.60 -3.14 -0.98
N TRP A 191 3.14 -4.01 -0.07
CA TRP A 191 3.99 -4.99 0.60
C TRP A 191 4.34 -6.18 -0.28
N PHE A 192 3.71 -6.27 -1.46
CA PHE A 192 3.92 -7.33 -2.42
C PHE A 192 4.44 -6.77 -3.74
N LEU A 193 5.34 -7.54 -4.35
CA LEU A 193 5.66 -7.45 -5.76
C LEU A 193 4.96 -8.62 -6.45
N PHE A 194 4.02 -8.31 -7.34
CA PHE A 194 3.29 -9.33 -8.10
C PHE A 194 4.03 -9.64 -9.41
N SER A 195 4.18 -10.92 -9.71
CA SER A 195 4.65 -11.41 -10.98
C SER A 195 3.84 -12.63 -11.43
N ALA A 196 4.03 -13.07 -12.67
CA ALA A 196 3.43 -14.30 -13.17
C ALA A 196 4.52 -15.29 -13.57
N SER A 197 4.30 -16.57 -13.30
CA SER A 197 5.18 -17.69 -13.63
C SER A 197 4.40 -18.64 -14.54
N GLU A 198 4.87 -18.84 -15.77
CA GLU A 198 4.38 -19.92 -16.63
C GLU A 198 5.03 -21.21 -16.19
N ARG A 199 4.21 -22.23 -15.94
CA ARG A 199 4.63 -23.52 -15.39
C ARG A 199 4.13 -24.67 -16.22
N TRP A 200 4.93 -25.73 -16.28
CA TRP A 200 4.54 -27.00 -16.88
C TRP A 200 3.51 -27.71 -16.02
N ARG A 201 2.45 -28.23 -16.65
CA ARG A 201 1.41 -29.00 -15.95
C ARG A 201 1.90 -30.37 -15.48
N ALA A 202 2.92 -30.93 -16.14
CA ALA A 202 3.43 -32.27 -15.86
C ALA A 202 4.20 -32.36 -14.52
N ASP A 203 5.02 -31.36 -14.20
CA ASP A 203 5.94 -31.37 -13.05
C ASP A 203 5.87 -30.09 -12.21
N GLY A 204 5.12 -29.07 -12.64
CA GLY A 204 5.04 -27.77 -11.97
C GLY A 204 6.29 -26.90 -12.11
N ALA A 205 7.26 -27.31 -12.94
CA ALA A 205 8.51 -26.58 -13.14
C ALA A 205 8.25 -25.24 -13.83
N GLU A 206 9.00 -24.21 -13.40
CA GLU A 206 8.94 -22.90 -14.00
C GLU A 206 9.55 -22.93 -15.40
N HIS A 207 8.74 -22.56 -16.40
CA HIS A 207 9.16 -22.39 -17.77
C HIS A 207 9.61 -20.95 -18.02
N GLU A 208 8.80 -19.98 -17.58
CA GLU A 208 9.08 -18.57 -17.85
C GLU A 208 8.52 -17.64 -16.77
N HIS A 209 9.33 -16.67 -16.35
CA HIS A 209 8.94 -15.64 -15.39
C HIS A 209 8.54 -14.34 -16.10
N TYR A 210 7.46 -13.71 -15.65
CA TYR A 210 6.90 -12.47 -16.18
C TYR A 210 6.91 -11.40 -15.08
N SER A 211 7.91 -10.52 -15.10
CA SER A 211 8.01 -9.33 -14.26
C SER A 211 7.59 -8.06 -15.01
N ASP A 212 7.06 -7.08 -14.29
CA ASP A 212 6.54 -5.81 -14.82
C ASP A 212 7.58 -5.03 -15.67
N SER A 213 8.86 -5.19 -15.34
CA SER A 213 10.01 -4.54 -15.99
C SER A 213 10.70 -5.37 -17.08
N GLY A 214 10.20 -6.57 -17.41
CA GLY A 214 10.78 -7.43 -18.44
C GLY A 214 10.42 -6.98 -19.85
N GLY A 215 11.43 -6.72 -20.70
CA GLY A 215 11.33 -6.33 -22.12
C GLY A 215 10.75 -7.41 -23.04
N LYS A 216 9.51 -7.85 -22.78
CA LYS A 216 8.79 -8.83 -23.59
C LYS A 216 7.91 -8.19 -24.66
N SER A 217 7.60 -8.97 -25.70
CA SER A 217 6.72 -8.59 -26.82
C SER A 217 5.33 -8.19 -26.32
N GLY A 218 4.75 -7.12 -26.88
CA GLY A 218 3.42 -6.62 -26.51
C GLY A 218 2.33 -7.70 -26.56
N GLY A 219 2.41 -8.64 -27.52
CA GLY A 219 1.45 -9.74 -27.65
C GLY A 219 1.45 -10.72 -26.46
N GLN A 220 2.59 -10.95 -25.81
CA GLN A 220 2.66 -11.81 -24.62
C GLN A 220 2.05 -11.11 -23.39
N LYS A 221 2.28 -9.79 -23.25
CA LYS A 221 1.69 -9.00 -22.17
C LYS A 221 0.16 -9.01 -22.25
N GLU A 222 -0.39 -8.89 -23.46
CA GLU A 222 -1.84 -8.96 -23.67
C GLU A 222 -2.41 -10.37 -23.41
N LYS A 223 -1.77 -11.42 -23.92
CA LYS A 223 -2.21 -12.80 -23.68
C LYS A 223 -2.27 -13.12 -22.19
N LEU A 224 -1.24 -12.70 -21.43
CA LEU A 224 -1.21 -12.81 -19.98
C LEU A 224 -2.33 -12.00 -19.33
N ALA A 225 -2.52 -10.73 -19.74
CA ALA A 225 -3.57 -9.87 -19.21
C ALA A 225 -4.97 -10.49 -19.39
N TYR A 226 -5.28 -11.04 -20.57
CA TYR A 226 -6.56 -11.72 -20.81
C TYR A 226 -6.72 -12.96 -19.93
N THR A 227 -5.66 -13.75 -19.76
CA THR A 227 -5.68 -14.94 -18.90
C THR A 227 -5.98 -14.58 -17.45
N VAL A 228 -5.30 -13.55 -16.93
CA VAL A 228 -5.47 -13.08 -15.55
C VAL A 228 -6.85 -12.44 -15.35
N LEU A 229 -7.30 -11.62 -16.31
CA LEU A 229 -8.62 -10.99 -16.28
C LEU A 229 -9.72 -12.06 -16.21
N ALA A 230 -9.61 -13.06 -17.06
CA ALA A 230 -10.58 -14.14 -17.10
C ALA A 230 -10.59 -15.02 -15.86
N ALA A 231 -9.43 -15.39 -15.32
CA ALA A 231 -9.38 -16.11 -14.04
C ALA A 231 -9.95 -15.26 -12.90
N SER A 232 -9.76 -13.94 -12.94
CA SER A 232 -10.34 -13.01 -11.97
C SER A 232 -11.86 -12.93 -12.09
N LEU A 233 -12.41 -12.91 -13.31
CA LEU A 233 -13.86 -13.00 -13.55
C LEU A 233 -14.39 -14.36 -13.12
N ALA A 234 -13.69 -15.45 -13.44
CA ALA A 234 -14.04 -16.79 -13.01
C ALA A 234 -14.15 -16.87 -11.48
N TYR A 235 -13.18 -16.29 -10.78
CA TYR A 235 -13.22 -16.16 -9.33
C TYR A 235 -14.41 -15.33 -8.84
N GLN A 236 -14.62 -14.13 -9.38
CA GLN A 236 -15.64 -13.20 -8.87
C GLN A 236 -17.08 -13.69 -9.07
N PHE A 237 -17.32 -14.45 -10.13
CA PHE A 237 -18.63 -15.01 -10.43
C PHE A 237 -18.81 -16.47 -9.95
N GLY A 238 -17.79 -17.06 -9.30
CA GLY A 238 -17.84 -18.46 -8.86
C GLY A 238 -18.01 -19.44 -10.03
N LEU A 239 -17.32 -19.16 -11.15
CA LEU A 239 -17.49 -19.90 -12.39
C LEU A 239 -16.81 -21.25 -12.28
N GLU A 240 -17.62 -22.30 -12.15
CA GLU A 240 -17.16 -23.67 -12.39
C GLU A 240 -17.01 -23.86 -13.91
N TRP A 241 -15.80 -24.20 -14.33
CA TRP A 241 -15.49 -24.55 -15.71
C TRP A 241 -16.35 -25.76 -16.12
N GLY A 242 -17.24 -25.57 -17.10
CA GLY A 242 -18.16 -26.62 -17.58
C GLY A 242 -19.55 -26.63 -16.94
N ALA A 243 -19.86 -25.76 -15.97
CA ALA A 243 -21.20 -25.65 -15.41
C ALA A 243 -22.12 -24.81 -16.31
N VAL A 244 -23.04 -25.49 -17.02
CA VAL A 244 -23.95 -24.89 -18.01
C VAL A 244 -25.05 -24.00 -17.39
N ARG A 245 -25.24 -24.03 -16.06
CA ARG A 245 -26.35 -23.33 -15.40
C ARG A 245 -25.96 -22.68 -14.08
N SER A 246 -25.39 -21.48 -14.16
CA SER A 246 -25.59 -20.50 -13.08
C SER A 246 -26.52 -19.40 -13.61
N ARG A 247 -27.54 -19.02 -12.84
CA ARG A 247 -28.46 -17.91 -13.17
C ARG A 247 -27.78 -16.54 -12.97
N SER A 248 -26.55 -16.37 -13.47
CA SER A 248 -25.74 -15.16 -13.34
C SER A 248 -25.66 -14.44 -14.69
N PHE A 249 -25.90 -13.14 -14.70
CA PHE A 249 -25.63 -12.30 -15.86
C PHE A 249 -24.14 -11.91 -15.87
N ARG A 250 -23.40 -12.29 -16.91
CA ARG A 250 -21.95 -12.10 -17.02
C ARG A 250 -21.65 -11.29 -18.28
N PHE A 251 -21.64 -9.96 -18.15
CA PHE A 251 -21.44 -9.05 -19.28
C PHE A 251 -20.13 -8.29 -19.14
N VAL A 252 -19.32 -8.28 -20.19
CA VAL A 252 -18.02 -7.62 -20.23
C VAL A 252 -17.97 -6.69 -21.44
N VAL A 253 -17.65 -5.43 -21.19
CA VAL A 253 -17.38 -4.42 -22.23
C VAL A 253 -15.87 -4.24 -22.34
N ILE A 254 -15.33 -4.37 -23.55
CA ILE A 254 -13.92 -4.13 -23.82
C ILE A 254 -13.83 -3.02 -24.85
N ASP A 255 -13.36 -1.85 -24.41
CA ASP A 255 -13.04 -0.73 -25.28
C ASP A 255 -11.62 -0.88 -25.84
N GLU A 256 -11.42 -0.43 -27.07
CA GLU A 256 -10.16 -0.59 -27.84
C GLU A 256 -9.59 -2.02 -27.82
N ALA A 257 -10.47 -3.02 -27.85
CA ALA A 257 -10.04 -4.41 -27.73
C ALA A 257 -9.17 -4.82 -28.91
N PHE A 258 -8.09 -5.57 -28.64
CA PHE A 258 -7.25 -6.22 -29.66
C PHE A 258 -6.57 -5.25 -30.64
N GLY A 259 -6.52 -3.95 -30.33
CA GLY A 259 -5.96 -2.91 -31.20
C GLY A 259 -4.43 -2.91 -31.28
N ARG A 260 -3.74 -3.31 -30.20
CA ARG A 260 -2.26 -3.33 -30.11
C ARG A 260 -1.65 -4.74 -30.08
N GLY A 261 -2.52 -5.76 -30.09
CA GLY A 261 -2.18 -7.16 -29.98
C GLY A 261 -1.85 -7.89 -31.25
N SER A 262 -1.17 -9.02 -31.10
CA SER A 262 -1.12 -10.03 -32.16
C SER A 262 -2.48 -10.69 -32.32
N ASP A 263 -2.78 -11.12 -33.54
CA ASP A 263 -4.05 -11.78 -33.86
C ASP A 263 -4.21 -13.09 -33.08
N GLU A 264 -3.11 -13.77 -32.77
CA GLU A 264 -3.11 -14.99 -31.96
C GLU A 264 -3.54 -14.73 -30.52
N SER A 265 -3.03 -13.67 -29.88
CA SER A 265 -3.42 -13.28 -28.52
C SER A 265 -4.89 -12.89 -28.45
N ALA A 266 -5.40 -12.21 -29.48
CA ALA A 266 -6.81 -11.86 -29.58
C ALA A 266 -7.71 -13.09 -29.70
N ARG A 267 -7.38 -14.05 -30.59
CA ARG A 267 -8.12 -15.32 -30.71
C ARG A 267 -8.07 -16.14 -29.42
N TYR A 268 -6.95 -16.12 -28.72
CA TYR A 268 -6.83 -16.77 -27.43
C TYR A 268 -7.80 -16.15 -26.40
N GLY A 269 -7.80 -14.82 -26.26
CA GLY A 269 -8.70 -14.12 -25.33
C GLY A 269 -10.19 -14.40 -25.64
N LEU A 270 -10.57 -14.34 -26.92
CA LEU A 270 -11.96 -14.61 -27.35
C LEU A 270 -12.40 -16.05 -27.05
N ARG A 271 -11.57 -17.05 -27.36
CA ARG A 271 -11.87 -18.46 -27.01
C ARG A 271 -12.08 -18.65 -25.53
N LEU A 272 -11.23 -18.01 -24.75
CA LEU A 272 -11.22 -18.14 -23.31
C LEU A 272 -12.48 -17.48 -22.69
N PHE A 273 -12.91 -16.33 -23.19
CA PHE A 273 -14.17 -15.71 -22.77
C PHE A 273 -15.40 -16.55 -23.17
N GLN A 274 -15.37 -17.19 -24.34
CA GLN A 274 -16.39 -18.13 -24.78
C GLN A 274 -16.50 -19.33 -23.83
N GLN A 275 -15.36 -19.92 -23.42
CA GLN A 275 -15.32 -21.03 -22.46
C GLN A 275 -15.89 -20.64 -21.08
N LEU A 276 -15.69 -19.39 -20.66
CA LEU A 276 -16.26 -18.84 -19.43
C LEU A 276 -17.73 -18.42 -19.56
N ASN A 277 -18.34 -18.60 -20.73
CA ASN A 277 -19.71 -18.21 -21.03
C ASN A 277 -19.99 -16.75 -20.66
N LEU A 278 -19.08 -15.85 -21.05
CA LEU A 278 -19.23 -14.41 -20.86
C LEU A 278 -19.91 -13.79 -22.10
N GLN A 279 -20.86 -12.89 -21.87
CA GLN A 279 -21.44 -12.06 -22.92
C GLN A 279 -20.52 -10.85 -23.15
N LEU A 280 -20.02 -10.69 -24.37
CA LEU A 280 -19.05 -9.64 -24.71
C LEU A 280 -19.69 -8.53 -25.54
N LEU A 281 -19.33 -7.28 -25.22
CA LEU A 281 -19.47 -6.13 -26.11
C LEU A 281 -18.07 -5.58 -26.39
N ILE A 282 -17.68 -5.61 -27.65
CA ILE A 282 -16.32 -5.30 -28.08
C ILE A 282 -16.36 -4.05 -28.95
N VAL A 283 -15.64 -3.02 -28.54
CA VAL A 283 -15.42 -1.81 -29.33
C VAL A 283 -14.00 -1.87 -29.88
N THR A 284 -13.87 -1.89 -31.20
CA THR A 284 -12.59 -2.05 -31.89
C THR A 284 -12.57 -1.25 -33.19
N PRO A 285 -11.39 -0.80 -33.66
CA PRO A 285 -11.24 -0.32 -35.03
C PRO A 285 -11.63 -1.38 -36.07
N LEU A 286 -12.07 -0.92 -37.25
CA LEU A 286 -12.54 -1.74 -38.37
C LEU A 286 -11.56 -2.84 -38.81
N GLN A 287 -10.26 -2.56 -38.67
CA GLN A 287 -9.15 -3.42 -39.14
C GLN A 287 -9.13 -4.81 -38.49
N LYS A 288 -9.65 -4.93 -37.25
CA LYS A 288 -9.58 -6.17 -36.46
C LYS A 288 -10.84 -7.03 -36.51
N ILE A 289 -11.84 -6.63 -37.30
CA ILE A 289 -13.13 -7.35 -37.40
C ILE A 289 -12.94 -8.83 -37.76
N HIS A 290 -12.04 -9.15 -38.69
CA HIS A 290 -11.84 -10.52 -39.18
C HIS A 290 -11.42 -11.54 -38.11
N ILE A 291 -10.87 -11.07 -36.97
CA ILE A 291 -10.46 -11.93 -35.86
C ILE A 291 -11.62 -12.21 -34.90
N ILE A 292 -12.49 -11.21 -34.74
CA ILE A 292 -13.61 -11.20 -33.79
C ILE A 292 -14.86 -11.79 -34.42
N GLU A 293 -15.01 -11.65 -35.74
CA GLU A 293 -16.13 -12.15 -36.56
C GLU A 293 -16.60 -13.57 -36.16
N PRO A 294 -15.73 -14.57 -35.92
CA PRO A 294 -16.17 -15.91 -35.57
C PRO A 294 -16.78 -16.07 -34.16
N TYR A 295 -16.65 -15.06 -33.30
CA TYR A 295 -17.00 -15.12 -31.88
C TYR A 295 -18.17 -14.22 -31.49
N VAL A 296 -18.75 -13.47 -32.44
CA VAL A 296 -19.82 -12.51 -32.19
C VAL A 296 -21.08 -12.85 -32.97
N ALA A 297 -22.24 -12.58 -32.38
CA ALA A 297 -23.54 -12.79 -33.04
C ALA A 297 -23.99 -11.58 -33.89
N SER A 298 -23.44 -10.39 -33.63
CA SER A 298 -23.84 -9.16 -34.30
C SER A 298 -22.68 -8.17 -34.35
N VAL A 299 -22.68 -7.33 -35.39
CA VAL A 299 -21.66 -6.29 -35.60
C VAL A 299 -22.37 -4.95 -35.81
N GLY A 300 -21.91 -3.91 -35.12
CA GLY A 300 -22.38 -2.54 -35.27
C GLY A 300 -21.30 -1.65 -35.87
N PHE A 301 -21.58 -1.02 -37.01
CA PHE A 301 -20.70 -0.03 -37.62
C PHE A 301 -21.12 1.36 -37.17
N VAL A 302 -20.22 2.04 -36.45
CA VAL A 302 -20.40 3.44 -36.06
C VAL A 302 -19.73 4.31 -37.13
N HIS A 303 -20.49 5.22 -37.70
CA HIS A 303 -20.02 6.20 -38.66
C HIS A 303 -20.37 7.61 -38.18
N ASN A 304 -19.46 8.57 -38.32
CA ASN A 304 -19.70 9.96 -37.95
C ASN A 304 -19.44 10.86 -39.17
N GLU A 305 -20.52 11.31 -39.81
CA GLU A 305 -20.42 12.22 -40.97
C GLU A 305 -19.98 13.61 -40.48
N GLY A 306 -18.76 14.01 -40.85
CA GLY A 306 -18.24 15.36 -40.58
C GLY A 306 -18.06 15.71 -39.10
N GLY A 307 -18.08 14.72 -38.20
CA GLY A 307 -17.94 14.91 -36.75
C GLY A 307 -19.22 15.39 -36.05
N ARG A 308 -20.34 15.53 -36.78
CA ARG A 308 -21.57 16.15 -36.27
C ARG A 308 -22.68 15.15 -35.93
N ASP A 309 -22.75 14.03 -36.63
CA ASP A 309 -23.83 13.04 -36.50
C ASP A 309 -23.28 11.62 -36.38
N SER A 310 -23.40 11.02 -35.20
CA SER A 310 -23.07 9.60 -35.00
C SER A 310 -24.22 8.71 -35.45
N ARG A 311 -23.97 7.89 -36.47
CA ARG A 311 -24.90 6.89 -37.01
C ARG A 311 -24.41 5.49 -36.70
N LEU A 312 -25.31 4.60 -36.33
CA LEU A 312 -25.02 3.18 -36.04
C LEU A 312 -25.79 2.30 -37.01
N ARG A 313 -25.07 1.41 -37.69
CA ARG A 313 -25.66 0.35 -38.52
C ARG A 313 -25.37 -1.00 -37.90
N CYS A 314 -26.39 -1.66 -37.38
CA CYS A 314 -26.29 -3.02 -36.82
C CYS A 314 -26.63 -4.07 -37.87
N LEU A 315 -25.83 -5.13 -37.94
CA LEU A 315 -26.04 -6.30 -38.78
C LEU A 315 -25.87 -7.57 -37.94
N SER A 316 -26.63 -8.61 -38.23
CA SER A 316 -26.30 -9.95 -37.72
C SER A 316 -25.02 -10.45 -38.40
N ILE A 317 -24.32 -11.39 -37.77
CA ILE A 317 -23.07 -11.91 -38.33
C ILE A 317 -23.30 -12.64 -39.66
N GLU A 318 -24.45 -13.31 -39.82
CA GLU A 318 -24.84 -13.99 -41.06
C GLU A 318 -25.07 -13.00 -42.20
N ALA A 319 -25.76 -11.88 -41.91
CA ALA A 319 -25.98 -10.83 -42.89
C ALA A 319 -24.66 -10.16 -43.32
N TYR A 320 -23.75 -9.94 -42.36
CA TYR A 320 -22.41 -9.43 -42.64
C TYR A 320 -21.61 -10.38 -43.55
N GLN A 321 -21.61 -11.68 -43.24
CA GLN A 321 -20.90 -12.69 -44.04
C GLN A 321 -21.45 -12.81 -45.46
N ALA A 322 -22.78 -12.78 -45.62
CA ALA A 322 -23.43 -12.78 -46.93
C ALA A 322 -23.03 -11.54 -47.76
N GLN A 323 -23.01 -10.36 -47.14
CA GLN A 323 -22.63 -9.12 -47.81
C GLN A 323 -21.13 -9.10 -48.18
N LYS A 324 -20.26 -9.63 -47.31
CA LYS A 324 -18.83 -9.80 -47.58
C LYS A 324 -18.58 -10.76 -48.75
N ALA A 325 -19.30 -11.88 -48.80
CA ALA A 325 -19.22 -12.83 -49.90
C ALA A 325 -19.67 -12.22 -51.23
N ALA A 326 -20.80 -11.49 -51.23
CA ALA A 326 -21.30 -10.78 -52.41
C ALA A 326 -20.31 -9.73 -52.93
N ASN A 327 -19.68 -8.95 -52.02
CA ASN A 327 -18.67 -7.95 -52.38
C ASN A 327 -17.38 -8.59 -52.92
N ALA A 328 -16.96 -9.73 -52.38
CA ALA A 328 -15.80 -10.47 -52.87
C ALA A 328 -16.03 -11.03 -54.30
N THR A 329 -17.25 -11.48 -54.61
CA THR A 329 -17.62 -11.92 -55.97
C THR A 329 -17.79 -10.76 -56.96
N ALA A 330 -18.05 -9.54 -56.49
CA ALA A 330 -18.27 -8.36 -57.32
C ALA A 330 -16.99 -7.58 -57.68
N GLY A 331 -15.81 -8.00 -57.20
CA GLY A 331 -14.51 -7.42 -57.58
C GLY A 331 -14.27 -5.97 -57.12
N MET A 332 -15.09 -5.43 -56.20
CA MET A 332 -14.90 -4.06 -55.69
C MET A 332 -14.09 -4.09 -54.39
N GLY A 333 -12.84 -3.63 -54.47
CA GLY A 333 -11.87 -3.56 -53.38
C GLY A 333 -12.08 -2.43 -52.36
N THR A 334 -13.30 -1.96 -52.17
CA THR A 334 -13.62 -0.96 -51.14
C THR A 334 -14.36 -1.63 -49.98
N PRO A 335 -13.83 -1.58 -48.76
CA PRO A 335 -14.58 -2.04 -47.59
C PRO A 335 -15.75 -1.07 -47.33
N PRO A 336 -16.87 -1.55 -46.76
CA PRO A 336 -18.00 -0.71 -46.38
C PRO A 336 -17.67 0.28 -45.26
#